data_AF-A0A925ZCC3-F1
#
_entry.id   AF-A0A925ZCC3-F1
#
_cell.length_a   1.000
_cell.length_b   1.000
_cell.length_c   1.000
_cell.angle_alpha   90.00
_cell.angle_beta   90.00
_cell.angle_gamma   90.00
#
_symmetry.space_group_name_H-M   'P 1'
#
loop_
_entity.id
_entity.type
_entity.pdbx_description
1 polymer ?
#
loop_
_entity_poly.entity_id
_entity_poly.type
_entity_poly.pdbx_seq_one_letter_code
_entity_poly.pdbx_strand_id
1 'polypeptide(L)' 'MKTFVSLSNATTMKLIAEGIETEEELITLVNLGVYDGQGFFLLKPAETFLGLPEEIKCLLMKL' A
#
# COMPACT_ATOMS: atom_id res chain seq x y z
N MET A 1 2.75 -1.52 -13.88
CA MET A 1 3.06 -1.04 -12.52
C MET A 1 4.47 -0.45 -12.41
N LYS A 2 5.54 -1.21 -12.66
CA LYS A 2 6.95 -0.72 -12.59
C LYS A 2 7.18 0.63 -13.29
N THR A 3 6.67 0.81 -14.52
CA THR A 3 6.80 2.07 -15.27
C THR A 3 6.18 3.26 -14.54
N PHE A 4 5.05 3.08 -13.86
CA PHE A 4 4.39 4.15 -13.10
C PHE A 4 5.20 4.55 -11.87
N VAL A 5 5.77 3.57 -11.16
CA VAL A 5 6.67 3.85 -10.03
C VAL A 5 7.92 4.60 -10.51
N SER A 6 8.54 4.14 -11.59
CA SER A 6 9.73 4.83 -12.13
C SER A 6 9.41 6.24 -12.59
N LEU A 7 8.25 6.45 -13.22
CA LEU A 7 7.77 7.77 -13.62
C LEU A 7 7.52 8.65 -12.40
N SER A 8 6.81 8.15 -11.38
CA SER A 8 6.50 8.94 -10.18
C SER A 8 7.76 9.37 -9.45
N ASN A 9 8.76 8.50 -9.37
CA ASN A 9 10.06 8.82 -8.79
C ASN A 9 10.81 9.86 -9.62
N ALA A 10 10.77 9.76 -10.95
CA ALA A 10 11.43 10.73 -11.84
C ALA A 10 10.76 12.10 -11.84
N THR A 11 9.44 12.17 -11.61
CA THR A 11 8.67 13.43 -11.62
C THR A 11 8.38 13.98 -10.23
N THR A 12 8.88 13.33 -9.17
CA THR A 12 8.58 13.68 -7.76
C THR A 12 7.08 13.63 -7.44
N MET A 13 6.33 12.78 -8.14
CA MET A 13 4.94 12.50 -7.84
C MET A 13 4.82 11.42 -6.76
N LYS A 14 3.81 11.53 -5.90
CA LYS A 14 3.46 10.48 -4.94
C LYS A 14 2.47 9.53 -5.60
N LEU A 15 2.86 8.28 -5.76
CA LEU A 15 2.01 7.24 -6.31
C LEU A 15 1.30 6.49 -5.18
N ILE A 16 -0.03 6.53 -5.18
CA ILE A 16 -0.87 5.77 -4.26
C ILE A 16 -1.46 4.59 -5.02
N ALA A 17 -1.28 3.37 -4.51
CA ALA A 17 -1.92 2.17 -5.05
C ALA A 17 -3.21 1.86 -4.27
N GLU A 18 -4.34 1.92 -4.96
CA GLU A 18 -5.66 1.64 -4.37
C GLU A 18 -6.16 0.23 -4.76
N GLY A 19 -7.06 -0.33 -3.94
CA GLY A 19 -7.71 -1.61 -4.20
C GLY A 19 -6.89 -2.83 -3.79
N ILE A 20 -6.06 -2.74 -2.74
CA ILE A 20 -5.30 -3.88 -2.20
C ILE A 20 -6.25 -4.85 -1.47
N GLU A 21 -6.38 -6.07 -1.98
CA GLU A 21 -7.30 -7.10 -1.46
C GLU A 21 -6.58 -8.32 -0.90
N THR A 22 -5.31 -8.56 -1.27
CA THR A 22 -4.52 -9.68 -0.73
C THR A 22 -3.15 -9.27 -0.17
N GLU A 23 -2.57 -10.19 0.62
CA GLU A 23 -1.21 -10.04 1.16
C GLU A 23 -0.16 -9.98 0.03
N GLU A 24 -0.29 -10.83 -0.98
CA GLU A 24 0.66 -10.90 -2.10
C GLU A 24 0.68 -9.61 -2.92
N GLU A 25 -0.47 -8.97 -3.08
CA GLU A 25 -0.58 -7.64 -3.71
C GLU A 25 0.17 -6.59 -2.90
N LEU A 26 -0.07 -6.55 -1.57
CA LEU A 26 0.63 -5.62 -0.68
C LEU A 26 2.15 -5.81 -0.75
N ILE A 27 2.62 -7.05 -0.62
CA ILE A 27 4.04 -7.41 -0.70
C ILE A 27 4.62 -6.98 -2.05
N THR A 28 3.89 -7.21 -3.14
CA THR A 28 4.33 -6.80 -4.47
C THR A 28 4.48 -5.28 -4.57
N LEU A 29 3.52 -4.52 -4.05
CA LEU A 29 3.55 -3.05 -4.09
C LEU A 29 4.68 -2.46 -3.23
N VAL A 30 4.91 -3.01 -2.04
CA VAL A 30 6.03 -2.62 -1.17
C VAL A 30 7.37 -2.89 -1.86
N ASN A 31 7.55 -4.10 -2.42
CA ASN A 31 8.76 -4.47 -3.16
C ASN A 31 8.99 -3.62 -4.42
N LEU A 32 7.91 -3.13 -5.03
CA LEU A 32 7.99 -2.22 -6.16
C LEU A 32 8.40 -0.80 -5.74
N GLY A 33 8.35 -0.45 -4.46
CA GLY A 33 8.66 0.90 -3.97
C GLY A 33 7.53 1.90 -4.22
N VAL A 34 6.28 1.45 -4.18
CA VAL A 34 5.12 2.34 -4.21
C VAL A 34 5.10 3.22 -2.95
N TYR A 35 4.69 4.48 -3.07
CA TYR A 35 4.79 5.46 -1.99
C TYR A 35 3.76 5.22 -0.88
N ASP A 36 2.48 5.03 -1.22
CA ASP A 36 1.40 4.73 -0.26
C ASP A 36 0.39 3.74 -0.88
N GLY A 37 -0.43 3.13 -0.04
CA GLY A 37 -1.44 2.18 -0.50
C GLY A 37 -2.73 2.18 0.33
N GLN A 38 -3.84 1.85 -0.33
CA GLN A 38 -5.15 1.67 0.28
C GLN A 38 -5.82 0.40 -0.24
N GLY A 39 -6.51 -0.33 0.63
CA GLY A 39 -7.33 -1.45 0.20
C GLY A 39 -8.03 -2.15 1.35
N PHE A 40 -8.98 -3.01 1.01
CA PHE A 40 -9.78 -3.74 1.99
C PHE A 40 -8.97 -4.75 2.79
N PHE A 41 -7.84 -5.21 2.26
CA PHE A 41 -6.88 -6.01 3.01
C PHE A 41 -6.28 -5.24 4.20
N LEU A 42 -5.97 -3.95 4.00
CA LEU A 42 -5.39 -3.10 5.03
C LEU A 42 -6.43 -2.68 6.07
N LEU A 43 -7.51 -2.06 5.59
CA LEU A 43 -8.64 -1.60 6.40
C LEU A 43 -9.81 -1.25 5.48
N LYS A 44 -11.00 -1.77 5.79
CA LYS A 44 -12.24 -1.38 5.09
C LYS A 44 -12.68 0.03 5.50
N PRO A 45 -13.42 0.75 4.64
CA PRO A 45 -14.03 2.02 4.99
C PRO A 45 -14.81 1.92 6.30
N ALA A 46 -14.62 2.90 7.18
CA ALA A 46 -15.27 2.98 8.48
C ALA A 46 -15.81 4.40 8.70
N GLU A 47 -16.84 4.51 9.53
CA GLU A 47 -17.47 5.80 9.85
C GLU A 47 -16.56 6.73 10.68
N THR A 48 -15.52 6.17 11.29
CA THR A 48 -14.56 6.90 12.15
C THR A 48 -13.12 6.55 11.76
N PHE A 49 -12.17 7.37 12.23
CA PHE A 49 -10.75 7.08 12.07
C PHE A 49 -10.37 5.88 12.94
N LEU A 50 -10.14 4.75 12.30
CA LEU A 50 -9.63 3.54 12.93
C LEU A 50 -8.12 3.41 12.68
N GLY A 51 -7.42 2.80 13.63
CA GLY A 51 -6.04 2.39 13.42
C GLY A 51 -5.97 1.15 12.52
N LEU A 52 -4.81 0.95 11.90
CA LEU A 52 -4.52 -0.28 11.16
C LEU A 52 -4.57 -1.51 12.12
N PRO A 53 -5.11 -2.66 11.70
CA PRO A 53 -5.06 -3.88 12.50
C PRO A 53 -3.62 -4.28 12.82
N GLU A 54 -3.40 -4.83 14.02
CA GLU A 54 -2.04 -5.14 14.50
C GLU A 54 -1.34 -6.21 13.64
N GLU A 55 -2.11 -7.14 13.09
CA GLU A 55 -1.64 -8.17 12.14
C GLU A 55 -1.01 -7.53 10.90
N ILE A 56 -1.67 -6.53 10.33
CA ILE A 56 -1.19 -5.80 9.14
C ILE A 56 0.05 -4.98 9.48
N LYS A 57 0.10 -4.33 10.66
CA LYS A 57 1.31 -3.63 11.10
C LYS A 57 2.48 -4.59 11.24
N CYS A 58 2.25 -5.74 11.88
CA CYS A 58 3.28 -6.75 12.07
C CYS A 58 3.78 -7.32 10.73
N LEU A 59 2.92 -7.45 9.73
CA LEU A 59 3.30 -7.81 8.37
C LEU A 59 4.18 -6.73 7.74
N LEU A 60 3.74 -5.46 7.75
CA LEU A 60 4.48 -4.34 7.17
C LEU A 60 5.85 -4.13 7.82
N MET A 61 6.00 -4.39 9.13
CA MET A 61 7.29 -4.31 9.83
C MET A 61 8.29 -5.41 9.44
N LYS A 62 7.85 -6.46 8.74
CA LYS A 62 8.68 -7.58 8.28
C LYS A 62 9.11 -7.46 6.81
N LEU A 63 8.48 -6.55 6.06
CA LEU A 63 8.77 -6.28 4.65
C LEU A 63 9.88 -5.23 4.53
#